data_AF-A0AAV1JLP7-F1
#
_entry.id   AF-A0AAV1JLP7-F1
#
_cell.length_a   1.000
_cell.length_b   1.000
_cell.length_c   1.000
_cell.angle_alpha   90.00
_cell.angle_beta   90.00
_cell.angle_gamma   90.00
#
_symmetry.space_group_name_H-M   'P 1'
#
loop_
_entity.id
_entity.type
_entity.pdbx_description
1 polymer ?
#
loop_
_entity_poly.entity_id
_entity_poly.type
_entity_poly.pdbx_seq_one_letter_code
_entity_poly.pdbx_strand_id
1 'polypeptide(L)'
;MENGCFRKCPTRQVFIRGGKSHCIDACSAETMCGEVKVPEEHLNPCFVCNNTGHDCRKLPWQPVNTQDDVTTTESSDTGSQEILEEPIGIEDTDFVLYVSAVETERCRRGLTVAYASHCQQESALDRPVAGHANFCPGELSTRYRDLPHVLSTVKHEMLHALGFSVSLFGFYRDENGNPLTERRSDTGNPPLDEQLQIHKWSDRVVRNITRKKWMIRGGYMERIFHMIVTPRVVKEVREHFNCSTLEGAELEDQGGDGTALTHWEKRVFENEAMTGTHTQNSVFSRITFAMMEDTGWYRANYELSTPLHWGKNLGCAFATTSCKQWLNTQRLRRRNPAPFCERIKGEPLRTECSPRRNAVVLCNLVRHDNILPRQYQHFDTLPNVPAGDEAHYGGSVSLADYCPYLQEFTWKHKSVLLRGSRCSYEENTPKTDVNFALENYGPHSKCFDHSDRVWEQKSCRQIREWQHWGSGCYKYKCDSGRLHIIVGNYTYTCYFAGQVLQVRIIQKGWLHKGGVVCPPCREMCGEEFASRNEYCKGGEEAPPPNLYPNDFLACDAPRLYQNIILLLTTLWSILY
;
A
#
# COMPACT_ATOMS: atom_id res chain seq x y z
N MET A 1 -35.49 -9.47 7.86
CA MET A 1 -34.44 -9.10 8.83
C MET A 1 -34.78 -7.71 9.33
N GLU A 2 -34.59 -7.40 10.60
CA GLU A 2 -34.73 -6.02 11.08
C GLU A 2 -33.52 -5.24 10.55
N ASN A 3 -33.74 -4.30 9.64
CA ASN A 3 -32.66 -3.62 8.92
C ASN A 3 -32.29 -2.26 9.53
N GLY A 4 -32.80 -1.94 10.73
CA GLY A 4 -32.42 -0.73 11.44
C GLY A 4 -31.26 -0.95 12.42
N CYS A 5 -30.52 0.12 12.69
CA CYS A 5 -29.54 0.14 13.76
C CYS A 5 -30.24 0.17 15.12
N PHE A 6 -29.76 -0.58 16.12
CA PHE A 6 -30.34 -0.45 17.47
C PHE A 6 -30.01 0.91 18.06
N ARG A 7 -31.00 1.51 18.73
CA ARG A 7 -30.74 2.69 19.55
C ARG A 7 -29.79 2.33 20.68
N LYS A 8 -28.81 3.19 20.91
CA LYS A 8 -27.91 3.02 22.05
C LYS A 8 -28.66 3.21 23.36
N CYS A 9 -28.22 2.51 24.39
CA CYS A 9 -28.72 2.67 25.74
C CYS A 9 -27.88 3.71 26.51
N PRO A 10 -28.46 4.46 27.47
CA PRO A 10 -27.73 5.40 28.30
C PRO A 10 -26.64 4.71 29.15
N THR A 11 -26.88 3.44 29.50
CA THR A 11 -25.93 2.58 30.21
C THR A 11 -25.48 1.43 29.31
N ARG A 12 -24.32 0.83 29.62
CA ARG A 12 -23.85 -0.38 28.92
C ARG A 12 -24.63 -1.65 29.29
N GLN A 13 -25.49 -1.58 30.30
CA GLN A 13 -26.28 -2.71 30.77
C GLN A 13 -27.58 -2.79 29.98
N VAL A 14 -27.85 -3.96 29.42
CA VAL A 14 -29.04 -4.25 28.62
C VAL A 14 -29.62 -5.60 29.02
N PHE A 15 -30.93 -5.76 28.87
CA PHE A 15 -31.60 -7.05 29.02
C PHE A 15 -31.82 -7.69 27.66
N ILE A 16 -31.55 -9.00 27.54
CA ILE A 16 -31.81 -9.75 26.31
C ILE A 16 -33.11 -10.54 26.50
N ARG A 17 -34.15 -10.21 25.72
CA ARG A 17 -35.42 -10.94 25.69
C ARG A 17 -35.89 -11.17 24.26
N GLY A 18 -36.24 -12.42 23.93
CA GLY A 18 -36.71 -12.79 22.59
C GLY A 18 -35.69 -12.50 21.48
N GLY A 19 -34.39 -12.56 21.79
CA GLY A 19 -33.31 -12.23 20.85
C GLY A 19 -33.08 -10.72 20.62
N LYS A 20 -33.76 -9.84 21.37
CA LYS A 20 -33.62 -8.37 21.27
C LYS A 20 -33.03 -7.78 22.54
N SER A 21 -32.12 -6.83 22.35
CA SER A 21 -31.57 -6.00 23.43
C SER A 21 -32.58 -4.93 23.85
N HIS A 22 -32.82 -4.81 25.15
CA HIS A 22 -33.68 -3.81 25.76
C HIS A 22 -32.86 -2.93 26.70
N CYS A 23 -32.96 -1.62 26.55
CA CYS A 23 -32.33 -0.67 27.45
C CYS A 23 -33.03 -0.63 28.81
N ILE A 24 -32.32 -0.17 29.84
CA ILE A 24 -32.92 0.07 31.15
C ILE A 24 -33.66 1.41 31.12
N ASP A 25 -34.97 1.36 31.32
CA ASP A 25 -35.93 2.46 31.42
C ASP A 25 -36.10 3.35 30.17
N ALA A 26 -35.01 3.69 29.46
CA ALA A 26 -35.01 4.56 28.29
C ALA A 26 -33.88 4.21 27.30
N CYS A 27 -34.04 4.57 26.02
CA CYS A 27 -32.93 4.63 25.05
C CYS A 27 -32.28 6.02 25.06
N SER A 28 -31.06 6.11 24.57
CA SER A 28 -30.38 7.39 24.34
C SER A 28 -31.12 8.22 23.28
N ALA A 29 -31.23 9.52 23.54
CA ALA A 29 -31.86 10.46 22.61
C ALA A 29 -31.13 10.54 21.26
N GLU A 30 -29.81 10.35 21.28
CA GLU A 30 -28.98 10.30 20.07
C GLU A 30 -28.18 9.00 20.01
N THR A 31 -28.12 8.42 18.82
CA THR A 31 -27.29 7.24 18.54
C THR A 31 -26.21 7.61 17.53
N MET A 32 -24.95 7.44 17.93
CA MET A 32 -23.78 7.73 17.10
C MET A 32 -23.17 6.46 16.52
N CYS A 33 -22.78 6.49 15.25
CA CYS A 33 -21.93 5.50 14.60
C CYS A 33 -20.64 6.19 14.14
N GLY A 34 -19.57 6.01 14.92
CA GLY A 34 -18.37 6.86 14.80
C GLY A 34 -18.70 8.32 15.07
N GLU A 35 -18.32 9.18 14.13
CA GLU A 35 -18.54 10.64 14.20
C GLU A 35 -19.91 11.07 13.64
N VAL A 36 -20.74 10.13 13.17
CA VAL A 36 -22.01 10.42 12.50
C VAL A 36 -23.19 10.11 13.41
N LYS A 37 -24.12 11.06 13.54
CA LYS A 37 -25.44 10.82 14.15
C LYS A 37 -26.26 9.96 13.19
N VAL A 38 -26.69 8.80 13.67
CA VAL A 38 -27.53 7.89 12.88
C VAL A 38 -28.90 8.55 12.68
N PRO A 39 -29.40 8.68 11.43
CA PRO A 39 -30.72 9.22 11.15
C PRO A 39 -31.81 8.42 11.85
N GLU A 40 -32.87 9.10 12.27
CA GLU A 40 -33.93 8.51 13.07
C GLU A 40 -34.67 7.40 12.31
N GLU A 41 -34.79 7.58 11.00
CA GLU A 41 -35.37 6.64 10.04
C GLU A 41 -34.52 5.36 9.87
N HIS A 42 -33.23 5.40 10.20
CA HIS A 42 -32.35 4.23 10.17
C HIS A 42 -32.38 3.45 11.50
N LEU A 43 -33.01 3.97 12.56
CA LEU A 43 -33.01 3.36 13.89
C LEU A 43 -34.21 2.45 14.08
N ASN A 44 -33.96 1.28 14.68
CA ASN A 44 -35.02 0.41 15.18
C ASN A 44 -35.82 1.12 16.31
N PRO A 45 -37.06 0.67 16.56
CA PRO A 45 -37.82 1.13 17.70
C PRO A 45 -37.05 1.01 19.03
N CYS A 46 -37.31 1.92 19.96
CA CYS A 46 -36.73 1.86 21.28
C CYS A 46 -37.39 0.74 22.11
N PHE A 47 -36.62 -0.30 22.42
CA PHE A 47 -37.04 -1.38 23.31
C PHE A 47 -36.45 -1.17 24.70
N VAL A 48 -37.29 -1.17 25.74
CA VAL A 48 -36.87 -0.95 27.13
C VAL A 48 -37.47 -1.99 28.06
N CYS A 49 -36.78 -2.31 29.15
CA CYS A 49 -37.34 -2.98 30.32
C CYS A 49 -37.11 -2.08 31.54
N ASN A 50 -37.84 -2.31 32.62
CA ASN A 50 -37.56 -1.62 33.88
C ASN A 50 -36.20 -2.05 34.47
N ASN A 51 -35.73 -1.34 35.50
CA ASN A 51 -34.47 -1.63 36.21
C ASN A 51 -34.31 -3.06 36.77
N THR A 52 -35.38 -3.85 36.86
CA THR A 52 -35.36 -5.26 37.28
C THR A 52 -35.43 -6.25 36.11
N GLY A 53 -35.48 -5.79 34.86
CA GLY A 53 -35.58 -6.65 33.67
C GLY A 53 -36.99 -7.21 33.43
N HIS A 54 -37.99 -6.61 34.06
CA HIS A 54 -39.42 -6.88 33.89
C HIS A 54 -40.09 -5.74 33.10
N ASP A 55 -41.37 -5.92 32.72
CA ASP A 55 -42.15 -4.95 31.93
C ASP A 55 -41.44 -4.46 30.66
N CYS A 56 -40.93 -5.42 29.88
CA CYS A 56 -40.25 -5.14 28.63
C CYS A 56 -41.27 -4.70 27.57
N ARG A 57 -41.10 -3.49 27.04
CA ARG A 57 -42.02 -2.86 26.11
C ARG A 57 -41.26 -2.06 25.04
N LYS A 58 -41.92 -1.88 23.90
CA LYS A 58 -41.52 -0.91 22.87
C LYS A 58 -42.06 0.46 23.28
N LEU A 59 -41.22 1.50 23.27
CA LEU A 59 -41.68 2.87 23.46
C LEU A 59 -42.30 3.40 22.16
N PRO A 60 -43.40 4.19 22.25
CA PRO A 60 -44.00 4.82 21.08
C PRO A 60 -43.01 5.80 20.44
N TRP A 61 -42.95 5.79 19.11
CA TRP A 61 -42.11 6.73 18.35
C TRP A 61 -42.69 8.14 18.43
N GLN A 62 -41.85 9.11 18.77
CA GLN A 62 -42.17 10.54 18.72
C GLN A 62 -41.18 11.23 17.78
N PRO A 63 -41.63 11.89 16.70
CA PRO A 63 -40.73 12.65 15.84
C PRO A 63 -40.11 13.79 16.64
N VAL A 64 -38.78 13.89 16.63
CA VAL A 64 -38.07 15.04 17.18
C VAL A 64 -38.23 16.19 16.18
N ASN A 65 -39.17 17.09 16.43
CA ASN A 65 -39.29 18.34 15.68
C ASN A 65 -38.05 19.22 15.94
N THR A 66 -37.12 19.24 15.00
CA THR A 66 -36.06 20.26 14.96
C THR A 66 -36.62 21.52 14.32
N GLN A 67 -37.31 22.34 15.11
CA GLN A 67 -37.56 23.73 14.78
C GLN A 67 -37.68 24.53 16.07
N ASP A 68 -36.55 25.07 16.50
CA ASP A 68 -36.52 26.27 17.33
C ASP A 68 -37.09 27.42 16.49
N ASP A 69 -38.37 27.76 16.66
CA ASP A 69 -38.75 29.17 16.76
C ASP A 69 -40.08 29.36 17.50
N VAL A 70 -40.12 30.44 18.25
CA VAL A 70 -41.19 30.89 19.13
C VAL A 70 -42.37 31.40 18.29
N THR A 71 -43.59 30.96 18.59
CA THR A 71 -44.71 31.85 18.97
C THR A 71 -46.00 31.08 19.23
N THR A 72 -46.59 31.40 20.38
CA THR A 72 -47.98 31.10 20.74
C THR A 72 -48.96 31.63 19.69
N THR A 73 -49.87 30.81 19.20
CA THR A 73 -51.27 31.20 18.99
C THR A 73 -52.14 29.95 18.86
N GLU A 74 -53.21 29.94 19.66
CA GLU A 74 -54.29 28.97 19.62
C GLU A 74 -54.95 28.98 18.23
N SER A 75 -55.01 27.83 17.58
CA SER A 75 -56.11 27.53 16.66
C SER A 75 -56.37 26.03 16.66
N SER A 76 -57.59 25.71 17.08
CA SER A 76 -58.25 24.43 16.92
C SER A 76 -58.42 24.16 15.44
N ASP A 77 -57.66 23.21 14.89
CA ASP A 77 -58.01 22.61 13.61
C ASP A 77 -57.91 21.09 13.71
N THR A 78 -59.02 20.43 13.41
CA THR A 78 -59.16 18.98 13.29
C THR A 78 -58.45 18.52 12.02
N GLY A 79 -57.12 18.47 12.08
CA GLY A 79 -56.27 17.90 11.04
C GLY A 79 -56.12 16.39 11.25
N SER A 80 -56.40 15.63 10.20
CA SER A 80 -56.10 14.19 10.07
C SER A 80 -54.76 13.83 10.72
N GLN A 81 -54.78 12.90 11.68
CA GLN A 81 -53.56 12.21 12.10
C GLN A 81 -52.92 11.58 10.86
N GLU A 82 -51.87 12.20 10.34
CA GLU A 82 -50.92 11.49 9.49
C GLU A 82 -50.43 10.30 10.32
N ILE A 83 -50.82 9.10 9.89
CA ILE A 83 -50.22 7.86 10.38
C ILE A 83 -48.79 7.89 9.83
N LEU A 84 -47.89 8.52 10.57
CA LEU A 84 -46.46 8.48 10.28
C LEU A 84 -46.04 7.01 10.38
N GLU A 85 -45.72 6.42 9.23
CA GLU A 85 -45.24 5.05 9.15
C GLU A 85 -43.99 4.92 10.02
N GLU A 86 -44.00 3.94 10.93
CA GLU A 86 -42.89 3.73 11.86
C GLU A 86 -41.61 3.40 11.08
N PRO A 87 -40.44 3.92 11.48
CA PRO A 87 -39.20 3.58 10.80
C PRO A 87 -38.88 2.10 10.99
N ILE A 88 -38.90 1.35 9.89
CA ILE A 88 -38.65 -0.11 9.81
C ILE A 88 -37.14 -0.40 9.63
N GLY A 89 -36.31 0.64 9.64
CA GLY A 89 -34.92 0.60 9.18
C GLY A 89 -34.83 0.83 7.67
N ILE A 90 -33.75 0.35 7.04
CA ILE A 90 -33.49 0.60 5.61
C ILE A 90 -33.82 -0.65 4.80
N GLU A 91 -34.72 -0.52 3.82
CA GLU A 91 -35.09 -1.63 2.93
C GLU A 91 -33.98 -1.96 1.91
N ASP A 92 -34.00 -3.18 1.37
CA ASP A 92 -33.10 -3.66 0.31
C ASP A 92 -31.60 -3.37 0.53
N THR A 93 -31.16 -3.41 1.79
CA THR A 93 -29.81 -3.00 2.19
C THR A 93 -29.14 -4.04 3.08
N ASP A 94 -27.95 -4.50 2.68
CA ASP A 94 -27.16 -5.47 3.46
C ASP A 94 -26.20 -4.80 4.44
N PHE A 95 -25.71 -3.60 4.12
CA PHE A 95 -24.74 -2.86 4.92
C PHE A 95 -24.86 -1.34 4.72
N VAL A 96 -24.79 -0.59 5.81
CA VAL A 96 -24.83 0.88 5.81
C VAL A 96 -23.48 1.43 6.24
N LEU A 97 -22.86 2.27 5.40
CA LEU A 97 -21.62 2.96 5.74
C LEU A 97 -21.89 4.45 5.99
N TYR A 98 -21.72 4.89 7.23
CA TYR A 98 -21.77 6.30 7.60
C TYR A 98 -20.40 6.94 7.36
N VAL A 99 -20.34 7.93 6.48
CA VAL A 99 -19.09 8.58 6.09
C VAL A 99 -19.03 9.98 6.68
N SER A 100 -17.89 10.32 7.29
CA SER A 100 -17.60 11.66 7.81
C SER A 100 -16.23 12.17 7.38
N ALA A 101 -16.06 13.49 7.44
CA ALA A 101 -14.78 14.16 7.24
C ALA A 101 -14.58 15.18 8.37
N VAL A 102 -14.32 14.67 9.59
CA VAL A 102 -14.20 15.46 10.81
C VAL A 102 -12.78 15.32 11.36
N GLU A 103 -12.22 16.45 11.78
CA GLU A 103 -10.91 16.52 12.42
C GLU A 103 -11.02 16.10 13.90
N THR A 104 -10.65 14.85 14.19
CA THR A 104 -10.74 14.26 15.54
C THR A 104 -9.37 14.13 16.21
N GLU A 105 -9.33 13.76 17.50
CA GLU A 105 -8.07 13.48 18.18
C GLU A 105 -7.29 12.34 17.49
N ARG A 106 -7.98 11.36 16.88
CA ARG A 106 -7.35 10.30 16.11
C ARG A 106 -6.64 10.84 14.86
N CYS A 107 -7.21 11.83 14.18
CA CYS A 107 -6.56 12.52 13.07
C CYS A 107 -5.29 13.26 13.51
N ARG A 108 -5.32 13.87 14.70
CA ARG A 108 -4.15 14.57 15.27
C ARG A 108 -3.06 13.64 15.80
N ARG A 109 -3.38 12.37 16.05
CA ARG A 109 -2.43 11.37 16.53
C ARG A 109 -1.76 10.68 15.35
N GLY A 110 -0.48 11.02 15.13
CA GLY A 110 0.38 10.34 14.16
C GLY A 110 0.10 10.75 12.71
N LEU A 111 0.19 9.79 11.79
CA LEU A 111 -0.02 9.96 10.34
C LEU A 111 -1.34 9.29 9.90
N THR A 112 -2.38 9.38 10.73
CA THR A 112 -3.68 8.74 10.47
C THR A 112 -4.40 9.49 9.35
N VAL A 113 -4.60 8.83 8.21
CA VAL A 113 -5.29 9.42 7.04
C VAL A 113 -6.80 9.21 7.11
N ALA A 114 -7.21 8.05 7.63
CA ALA A 114 -8.59 7.67 7.81
C ALA A 114 -8.69 6.60 8.90
N TYR A 115 -9.91 6.35 9.38
CA TYR A 115 -10.20 5.21 10.25
C TYR A 115 -11.66 4.78 10.10
N ALA A 116 -11.90 3.48 10.23
CA ALA A 116 -13.21 2.90 10.15
C ALA A 116 -13.42 1.74 11.13
N SER A 117 -14.69 1.49 11.45
CA SER A 117 -15.11 0.37 12.30
C SER A 117 -16.56 0.02 12.03
N HIS A 118 -16.95 -1.19 12.40
CA HIS A 118 -18.36 -1.53 12.54
C HIS A 118 -18.99 -0.79 13.74
N CYS A 119 -20.29 -0.56 13.66
CA CYS A 119 -21.12 0.00 14.72
C CYS A 119 -22.23 -0.95 15.17
N GLN A 120 -22.69 -1.80 14.26
CA GLN A 120 -23.81 -2.71 14.49
C GLN A 120 -23.57 -4.06 13.80
N GLN A 121 -23.92 -5.14 14.50
CA GLN A 121 -23.98 -6.50 13.98
C GLN A 121 -25.42 -7.01 14.02
N GLU A 122 -25.81 -7.84 13.06
CA GLU A 122 -27.10 -8.53 13.11
C GLU A 122 -27.06 -9.76 14.02
N SER A 123 -28.20 -10.11 14.61
CA SER A 123 -28.27 -11.08 15.71
C SER A 123 -28.17 -12.54 15.29
N ALA A 124 -28.42 -12.88 14.01
CA ALA A 124 -28.44 -14.28 13.59
C ALA A 124 -27.01 -14.81 13.33
N LEU A 125 -26.21 -14.08 12.55
CA LEU A 125 -24.88 -14.51 12.13
C LEU A 125 -23.74 -13.61 12.63
N ASP A 126 -24.02 -12.65 13.51
CA ASP A 126 -23.05 -11.66 13.99
C ASP A 126 -22.44 -10.79 12.88
N ARG A 127 -23.07 -10.76 11.71
CA ARG A 127 -22.55 -10.05 10.54
C ARG A 127 -22.64 -8.54 10.77
N PRO A 128 -21.59 -7.76 10.51
CA PRO A 128 -21.68 -6.31 10.48
C PRO A 128 -22.72 -5.85 9.46
N VAL A 129 -23.66 -5.00 9.91
CA VAL A 129 -24.73 -4.41 9.08
C VAL A 129 -24.66 -2.89 9.03
N ALA A 130 -23.92 -2.27 9.95
CA ALA A 130 -23.58 -0.87 9.85
C ALA A 130 -22.17 -0.61 10.36
N GLY A 131 -21.49 0.34 9.72
CA GLY A 131 -20.19 0.83 10.14
C GLY A 131 -19.99 2.29 9.77
N HIS A 132 -18.87 2.84 10.18
CA HIS A 132 -18.49 4.21 9.84
C HIS A 132 -17.09 4.25 9.24
N ALA A 133 -16.84 5.29 8.45
CA ALA A 133 -15.50 5.66 8.00
C ALA A 133 -15.34 7.18 8.14
N ASN A 134 -14.32 7.62 8.89
CA ASN A 134 -13.95 9.02 8.98
C ASN A 134 -12.66 9.27 8.19
N PHE A 135 -12.69 10.25 7.31
CA PHE A 135 -11.52 10.69 6.54
C PHE A 135 -10.98 11.99 7.11
N CYS A 136 -9.72 11.99 7.55
CA CYS A 136 -9.14 13.15 8.21
C CYS A 136 -9.00 14.33 7.24
N PRO A 137 -9.60 15.50 7.54
CA PRO A 137 -9.55 16.65 6.65
C PRO A 137 -8.11 17.08 6.31
N GLY A 138 -7.82 17.26 5.03
CA GLY A 138 -6.50 17.69 4.56
C GLY A 138 -5.48 16.58 4.30
N GLU A 139 -5.72 15.36 4.77
CA GLU A 139 -4.84 14.20 4.53
C GLU A 139 -5.12 13.51 3.17
N LEU A 140 -6.34 13.66 2.64
CA LEU A 140 -6.70 13.17 1.32
C LEU A 140 -6.49 14.23 0.24
N SER A 141 -5.75 13.87 -0.81
CA SER A 141 -5.59 14.73 -1.98
C SER A 141 -6.89 14.80 -2.80
N THR A 142 -7.28 16.00 -3.18
CA THR A 142 -8.41 16.27 -4.09
C THR A 142 -8.00 16.26 -5.56
N ARG A 143 -6.72 16.00 -5.86
CA ARG A 143 -6.21 15.97 -7.24
C ARG A 143 -6.62 14.68 -7.91
N TYR A 144 -7.15 14.77 -9.12
CA TYR A 144 -7.57 13.60 -9.91
C TYR A 144 -6.47 12.54 -10.07
N ARG A 145 -5.20 12.98 -10.20
CA ARG A 145 -4.03 12.06 -10.28
C ARG A 145 -3.89 11.16 -9.05
N ASP A 146 -4.32 11.62 -7.89
CA ASP A 146 -4.15 10.91 -6.62
C ASP A 146 -5.40 10.07 -6.28
N LEU A 147 -6.44 10.12 -7.11
CA LEU A 147 -7.70 9.37 -6.96
C LEU A 147 -7.48 7.85 -6.75
N PRO A 148 -6.56 7.16 -7.47
CA PRO A 148 -6.32 5.74 -7.21
C PRO A 148 -5.85 5.45 -5.78
N HIS A 149 -5.05 6.34 -5.19
CA HIS A 149 -4.59 6.21 -3.80
C HIS A 149 -5.75 6.43 -2.83
N VAL A 150 -6.55 7.48 -3.06
CA VAL A 150 -7.74 7.77 -2.23
C VAL A 150 -8.73 6.61 -2.28
N LEU A 151 -9.01 6.05 -3.46
CA LEU A 151 -9.88 4.88 -3.61
C LEU A 151 -9.33 3.66 -2.88
N SER A 152 -8.02 3.47 -2.86
CA SER A 152 -7.39 2.41 -2.07
C SER A 152 -7.61 2.62 -0.57
N THR A 153 -7.46 3.84 -0.06
CA THR A 153 -7.72 4.16 1.34
C THR A 153 -9.18 3.91 1.70
N VAL A 154 -10.13 4.36 0.87
CA VAL A 154 -11.57 4.12 1.10
C VAL A 154 -11.87 2.62 1.19
N LYS A 155 -11.36 1.81 0.25
CA LYS A 155 -11.55 0.36 0.26
C LYS A 155 -10.93 -0.31 1.49
N HIS A 156 -9.76 0.15 1.92
CA HIS A 156 -9.09 -0.34 3.13
C HIS A 156 -9.97 -0.11 4.38
N GLU A 157 -10.45 1.13 4.56
CA GLU A 157 -11.35 1.47 5.67
C GLU A 157 -12.66 0.69 5.63
N MET A 158 -13.22 0.50 4.43
CA MET A 158 -14.42 -0.33 4.27
C MET A 158 -14.19 -1.77 4.75
N LEU A 159 -13.03 -2.35 4.49
CA LEU A 159 -12.74 -3.73 4.93
C LEU A 159 -12.66 -3.85 6.45
N HIS A 160 -12.18 -2.82 7.16
CA HIS A 160 -12.27 -2.78 8.62
C HIS A 160 -13.71 -2.74 9.12
N ALA A 161 -14.55 -1.92 8.50
CA ALA A 161 -15.97 -1.82 8.86
C ALA A 161 -16.76 -3.10 8.53
N LEU A 162 -16.35 -3.84 7.48
CA LEU A 162 -17.00 -5.06 7.02
C LEU A 162 -16.55 -6.31 7.79
N GLY A 163 -15.33 -6.38 8.32
CA GLY A 163 -14.95 -7.56 9.08
C GLY A 163 -13.50 -7.76 9.45
N PHE A 164 -12.55 -7.12 8.76
CA PHE A 164 -11.14 -7.23 9.10
C PHE A 164 -10.82 -6.29 10.27
N SER A 165 -11.27 -6.65 11.47
CA SER A 165 -11.02 -5.90 12.69
C SER A 165 -10.84 -6.86 13.85
N VAL A 166 -9.88 -6.57 14.73
CA VAL A 166 -9.60 -7.34 15.94
C VAL A 166 -10.83 -7.49 16.84
N SER A 167 -11.72 -6.49 16.83
CA SER A 167 -13.00 -6.51 17.55
C SER A 167 -14.00 -7.54 17.02
N LEU A 168 -13.82 -8.01 15.78
CA LEU A 168 -14.72 -8.91 15.07
C LEU A 168 -14.19 -10.35 14.94
N PHE A 169 -12.90 -10.60 15.21
CA PHE A 169 -12.31 -11.95 15.08
C PHE A 169 -13.04 -12.99 15.94
N GLY A 170 -13.49 -12.60 17.14
CA GLY A 170 -14.29 -13.48 18.00
C GLY A 170 -15.62 -13.91 17.39
N PHE A 171 -16.14 -13.16 16.41
CA PHE A 171 -17.45 -13.37 15.83
C PHE A 171 -17.45 -14.17 14.52
N TYR A 172 -16.28 -14.51 13.98
CA TYR A 172 -16.19 -15.25 12.72
C TYR A 172 -16.90 -16.61 12.80
N ARG A 173 -17.39 -17.05 11.65
CA ARG A 173 -18.14 -18.29 11.47
C ARG A 173 -17.54 -19.16 10.38
N ASP A 174 -17.77 -20.46 10.47
CA ASP A 174 -17.41 -21.39 9.39
C ASP A 174 -18.37 -21.28 8.20
N GLU A 175 -18.09 -22.03 7.13
CA GLU A 175 -18.90 -22.03 5.91
C GLU A 175 -20.36 -22.49 6.12
N ASN A 176 -20.63 -23.19 7.21
CA ASN A 176 -21.96 -23.65 7.58
C ASN A 176 -22.67 -22.64 8.52
N GLY A 177 -22.04 -21.51 8.82
CA GLY A 177 -22.55 -20.48 9.72
C GLY A 177 -22.35 -20.79 11.21
N ASN A 178 -21.59 -21.81 11.58
CA ASN A 178 -21.31 -22.10 12.99
C ASN A 178 -20.21 -21.18 13.53
N PRO A 179 -20.32 -20.67 14.77
CA PRO A 179 -19.25 -19.90 15.39
C PRO A 179 -17.89 -20.60 15.40
N LEU A 180 -16.83 -19.86 15.02
CA LEU A 180 -15.44 -20.31 15.17
C LEU A 180 -14.95 -20.20 16.63
N THR A 181 -15.59 -19.33 17.40
CA THR A 181 -15.30 -19.09 18.82
C THR A 181 -16.47 -19.54 19.68
N GLU A 182 -16.17 -20.07 20.87
CA GLU A 182 -17.17 -20.46 21.86
C GLU A 182 -18.05 -19.25 22.25
N ARG A 183 -19.36 -19.49 22.39
CA ARG A 183 -20.34 -18.47 22.78
C ARG A 183 -20.76 -18.68 24.23
N ARG A 184 -20.88 -17.59 24.97
CA ARG A 184 -21.43 -17.64 26.33
C ARG A 184 -22.92 -17.97 26.29
N SER A 185 -23.37 -18.85 27.18
CA SER A 185 -24.78 -19.29 27.24
C SER A 185 -25.76 -18.18 27.64
N ASP A 186 -25.29 -17.14 28.31
CA ASP A 186 -26.12 -16.05 28.83
C ASP A 186 -26.34 -14.91 27.83
N THR A 187 -25.30 -14.58 27.04
CA THR A 187 -25.32 -13.46 26.09
C THR A 187 -25.32 -13.87 24.63
N GLY A 188 -24.92 -15.10 24.31
CA GLY A 188 -24.69 -15.55 22.93
C GLY A 188 -23.42 -14.98 22.29
N ASN A 189 -22.70 -14.07 22.96
CA ASN A 189 -21.48 -13.44 22.47
C ASN A 189 -20.22 -14.23 22.86
N PRO A 190 -19.07 -14.01 22.19
CA PRO A 190 -17.80 -14.55 22.64
C PRO A 190 -17.42 -14.01 24.03
N PRO A 191 -16.55 -14.69 24.78
CA PRO A 191 -15.98 -14.16 26.01
C PRO A 191 -15.38 -12.77 25.79
N LEU A 192 -15.64 -11.84 26.71
CA LEU A 192 -15.05 -10.50 26.68
C LEU A 192 -13.72 -10.51 27.44
N ASP A 193 -12.69 -9.92 26.86
CA ASP A 193 -11.50 -9.54 27.61
C ASP A 193 -11.75 -8.20 28.31
N GLU A 194 -11.84 -8.21 29.64
CA GLU A 194 -12.17 -7.00 30.41
C GLU A 194 -11.05 -5.94 30.39
N GLN A 195 -9.79 -6.34 30.17
CA GLN A 195 -8.68 -5.39 30.13
C GLN A 195 -8.64 -4.66 28.79
N LEU A 196 -8.77 -5.42 27.70
CA LEU A 196 -8.71 -4.89 26.34
C LEU A 196 -10.05 -4.39 25.82
N GLN A 197 -11.16 -4.70 26.51
CA GLN A 197 -12.54 -4.39 26.10
C GLN A 197 -12.87 -4.93 24.69
N ILE A 198 -12.34 -6.10 24.35
CA ILE A 198 -12.58 -6.78 23.06
C ILE A 198 -13.07 -8.21 23.28
N HIS A 199 -13.87 -8.73 22.35
CA HIS A 199 -14.27 -10.12 22.35
C HIS A 199 -13.10 -11.02 21.96
N LYS A 200 -12.82 -12.03 22.78
CA LYS A 200 -11.77 -13.02 22.54
C LYS A 200 -12.11 -13.84 21.31
N TRP A 201 -11.08 -14.22 20.57
CA TRP A 201 -11.14 -15.18 19.48
C TRP A 201 -10.59 -16.54 19.91
N SER A 202 -10.94 -17.59 19.17
CA SER A 202 -10.36 -18.92 19.37
C SER A 202 -9.08 -19.12 18.58
N ASP A 203 -8.32 -20.16 18.94
CA ASP A 203 -7.14 -20.63 18.19
C ASP A 203 -7.47 -21.14 16.77
N ARG A 204 -8.76 -21.21 16.40
CA ARG A 204 -9.21 -21.50 15.02
C ARG A 204 -9.20 -20.26 14.12
N VAL A 205 -9.21 -19.06 14.72
CA VAL A 205 -9.21 -17.79 13.99
C VAL A 205 -7.80 -17.21 14.00
N VAL A 206 -7.27 -16.88 15.18
CA VAL A 206 -5.92 -16.35 15.34
C VAL A 206 -5.16 -17.21 16.33
N ARG A 207 -3.93 -17.57 15.98
CA ARG A 207 -3.06 -18.39 16.81
C ARG A 207 -1.68 -17.76 16.98
N ASN A 208 -1.13 -17.88 18.18
CA ASN A 208 0.23 -17.45 18.47
C ASN A 208 1.23 -18.52 18.00
N ILE A 209 2.14 -18.14 17.12
CA ILE A 209 3.19 -19.01 16.58
C ILE A 209 4.55 -18.53 17.07
N THR A 210 5.29 -19.41 17.74
CA THR A 210 6.60 -19.09 18.30
C THR A 210 7.73 -19.57 17.37
N ARG A 211 8.58 -18.63 16.93
CA ARG A 211 9.83 -18.94 16.21
C ARG A 211 11.01 -18.85 17.19
N LYS A 212 11.52 -20.01 17.62
CA LYS A 212 12.59 -20.13 18.64
C LYS A 212 13.98 -19.68 18.20
N LYS A 213 14.20 -19.60 16.89
CA LYS A 213 15.51 -19.29 16.27
C LYS A 213 15.40 -18.12 15.31
N TRP A 214 14.81 -17.01 15.77
CA TRP A 214 14.74 -15.78 15.00
C TRP A 214 16.13 -15.11 14.97
N MET A 215 16.76 -15.05 13.79
CA MET A 215 18.13 -14.54 13.66
C MET A 215 18.16 -13.01 13.75
N ILE A 216 18.98 -12.48 14.66
CA ILE A 216 19.19 -11.05 14.92
C ILE A 216 20.69 -10.74 14.95
N ARG A 217 21.08 -9.47 15.01
CA ARG A 217 22.49 -9.06 15.22
C ARG A 217 23.11 -9.78 16.42
N GLY A 218 24.23 -10.46 16.17
CA GLY A 218 24.97 -11.17 17.21
C GLY A 218 24.31 -12.44 17.79
N GLY A 219 23.23 -12.98 17.21
CA GLY A 219 22.67 -14.25 17.68
C GLY A 219 21.25 -14.58 17.22
N TYR A 220 20.51 -15.26 18.09
CA TYR A 220 19.12 -15.66 17.87
C TYR A 220 18.27 -15.27 19.07
N MET A 221 16.98 -15.09 18.85
CA MET A 221 16.00 -14.92 19.91
C MET A 221 14.70 -15.68 19.61
N GLU A 222 13.88 -15.84 20.63
CA GLU A 222 12.51 -16.29 20.48
C GLU A 222 11.62 -15.09 20.12
N ARG A 223 10.73 -15.27 19.13
CA ARG A 223 9.71 -14.28 18.76
C ARG A 223 8.36 -14.96 18.59
N ILE A 224 7.31 -14.29 19.03
CA ILE A 224 5.91 -14.75 18.93
C ILE A 224 5.23 -13.92 17.83
N PHE A 225 4.47 -14.59 16.98
CA PHE A 225 3.73 -13.98 15.88
C PHE A 225 2.24 -14.31 16.03
N HIS A 226 1.37 -13.35 15.78
CA HIS A 226 -0.07 -13.58 15.70
C HIS A 226 -0.42 -13.90 14.24
N MET A 227 -1.03 -15.05 14.00
CA MET A 227 -1.38 -15.47 12.64
C MET A 227 -2.86 -15.76 12.50
N ILE A 228 -3.49 -15.27 11.43
CA ILE A 228 -4.79 -15.78 10.98
C ILE A 228 -4.59 -17.18 10.43
N VAL A 229 -5.27 -18.16 11.02
CA VAL A 229 -5.13 -19.59 10.71
C VAL A 229 -6.41 -20.20 10.12
N THR A 230 -7.31 -19.35 9.61
CA THR A 230 -8.55 -19.78 8.98
C THR A 230 -8.28 -20.52 7.65
N PRO A 231 -9.17 -21.43 7.22
CA PRO A 231 -8.86 -22.41 6.17
C PRO A 231 -8.47 -21.81 4.81
N ARG A 232 -9.17 -20.80 4.30
CA ARG A 232 -8.86 -20.19 3.00
C ARG A 232 -7.63 -19.30 3.09
N VAL A 233 -7.49 -18.54 4.17
CA VAL A 233 -6.29 -17.72 4.40
C VAL A 233 -5.04 -18.61 4.37
N VAL A 234 -5.06 -19.71 5.12
CA VAL A 234 -3.97 -20.71 5.12
C VAL A 234 -3.70 -21.25 3.73
N LYS A 235 -4.74 -21.63 2.98
CA LYS A 235 -4.60 -22.11 1.60
C LYS A 235 -3.91 -21.07 0.72
N GLU A 236 -4.43 -19.84 0.69
CA GLU A 236 -3.93 -18.78 -0.19
C GLU A 236 -2.50 -18.34 0.17
N VAL A 237 -2.12 -18.29 1.46
CA VAL A 237 -0.72 -17.97 1.81
C VAL A 237 0.25 -19.10 1.47
N ARG A 238 -0.16 -20.37 1.62
CA ARG A 238 0.67 -21.52 1.22
C ARG A 238 0.92 -21.53 -0.29
N GLU A 239 -0.12 -21.27 -1.08
CA GLU A 239 -0.03 -21.13 -2.53
C GLU A 239 0.82 -19.92 -2.93
N HIS A 240 0.59 -18.76 -2.30
CA HIS A 240 1.30 -17.52 -2.60
C HIS A 240 2.80 -17.65 -2.35
N PHE A 241 3.21 -18.09 -1.16
CA PHE A 241 4.64 -18.22 -0.83
C PHE A 241 5.27 -19.49 -1.40
N ASN A 242 4.49 -20.44 -1.92
CA ASN A 242 4.93 -21.81 -2.24
C ASN A 242 5.54 -22.50 -1.00
N CYS A 243 4.78 -22.52 0.09
CA CYS A 243 5.19 -23.12 1.36
C CYS A 243 4.05 -23.93 1.96
N SER A 244 4.02 -25.25 1.76
CA SER A 244 2.91 -26.12 2.21
C SER A 244 2.79 -26.23 3.74
N THR A 245 3.85 -25.94 4.49
CA THR A 245 3.88 -26.06 5.96
C THR A 245 3.53 -24.77 6.69
N LEU A 246 3.28 -23.66 5.97
CA LEU A 246 2.98 -22.37 6.59
C LEU A 246 1.68 -22.46 7.41
N GLU A 247 1.71 -21.92 8.62
CA GLU A 247 0.64 -22.07 9.60
C GLU A 247 -0.55 -21.12 9.39
N GLY A 248 -0.32 -19.98 8.74
CA GLY A 248 -1.30 -18.90 8.58
C GLY A 248 -0.68 -17.62 8.01
N ALA A 249 -1.49 -16.57 7.93
CA ALA A 249 -1.05 -15.24 7.52
C ALA A 249 -0.69 -14.40 8.75
N GLU A 250 0.51 -13.81 8.77
CA GLU A 250 0.99 -12.97 9.87
C GLU A 250 0.22 -11.65 9.96
N LEU A 251 -0.21 -11.30 11.17
CA LEU A 251 -0.77 -9.99 11.52
C LEU A 251 0.34 -9.07 12.02
N GLU A 252 0.16 -7.78 11.78
CA GLU A 252 1.04 -6.70 12.24
C GLU A 252 1.16 -6.69 13.78
N ASP A 253 2.38 -6.54 14.29
CA ASP A 253 2.68 -6.45 15.74
C ASP A 253 3.22 -5.07 16.17
N GLN A 254 3.32 -4.11 15.26
CA GLN A 254 3.75 -2.73 15.51
C GLN A 254 2.64 -1.69 15.23
N GLY A 255 2.96 -0.40 15.44
CA GLY A 255 2.04 0.72 15.16
C GLY A 255 0.97 1.02 16.24
N GLY A 256 0.94 0.25 17.33
CA GLY A 256 0.02 0.45 18.47
C GLY A 256 -1.39 -0.09 18.21
N ASP A 257 -2.33 0.18 19.11
CA ASP A 257 -3.67 -0.45 19.15
C ASP A 257 -4.51 -0.26 17.88
N GLY A 258 -4.27 0.81 17.11
CA GLY A 258 -4.96 1.07 15.85
C GLY A 258 -4.39 0.30 14.64
N THR A 259 -3.18 -0.26 14.78
CA THR A 259 -2.46 -0.91 13.67
C THR A 259 -2.23 -2.40 13.94
N ALA A 260 -1.76 -2.74 15.15
CA ALA A 260 -1.45 -4.10 15.52
C ALA A 260 -2.72 -4.97 15.52
N LEU A 261 -2.59 -6.22 15.06
CA LEU A 261 -3.66 -7.23 14.94
C LEU A 261 -4.79 -6.90 13.96
N THR A 262 -4.93 -5.67 13.48
CA THR A 262 -5.96 -5.25 12.53
C THR A 262 -5.47 -5.23 11.08
N HIS A 263 -4.18 -5.45 10.86
CA HIS A 263 -3.52 -5.40 9.56
C HIS A 263 -2.66 -6.62 9.30
N TRP A 264 -2.36 -6.87 8.04
CA TRP A 264 -1.32 -7.82 7.64
C TRP A 264 0.08 -7.31 7.97
N GLU A 265 0.96 -8.23 8.37
CA GLU A 265 2.38 -7.98 8.62
C GLU A 265 3.08 -7.43 7.37
N LYS A 266 3.58 -6.19 7.46
CA LYS A 266 4.14 -5.51 6.29
C LYS A 266 5.43 -6.14 5.79
N ARG A 267 6.24 -6.77 6.64
CA ARG A 267 7.47 -7.47 6.21
C ARG A 267 7.19 -8.53 5.16
N VAL A 268 6.13 -9.32 5.31
CA VAL A 268 5.83 -10.45 4.41
C VAL A 268 4.76 -10.16 3.37
N PHE A 269 4.03 -9.06 3.49
CA PHE A 269 2.96 -8.68 2.55
C PHE A 269 3.13 -7.30 1.89
N GLU A 270 4.01 -6.43 2.38
CA GLU A 270 4.41 -5.10 1.86
C GLU A 270 3.31 -4.24 1.25
N ASN A 271 3.04 -4.38 -0.05
CA ASN A 271 2.05 -3.61 -0.80
C ASN A 271 0.67 -4.28 -0.83
N GLU A 272 0.42 -5.29 -0.01
CA GLU A 272 -0.95 -5.74 0.26
C GLU A 272 -1.75 -4.57 0.88
N ALA A 273 -2.96 -4.38 0.36
CA ALA A 273 -3.80 -3.23 0.66
C ALA A 273 -4.19 -3.11 2.13
N MET A 274 -4.20 -4.21 2.90
CA MET A 274 -4.51 -4.25 4.34
C MET A 274 -3.27 -4.29 5.24
N THR A 275 -2.12 -3.78 4.76
CA THR A 275 -0.97 -3.46 5.64
C THR A 275 -1.15 -2.08 6.29
N GLY A 276 -0.62 -1.88 7.50
CA GLY A 276 -0.91 -0.71 8.34
C GLY A 276 -0.29 0.64 7.91
N THR A 277 0.32 0.71 6.72
CA THR A 277 0.84 1.97 6.15
C THR A 277 0.62 2.02 4.65
N HIS A 278 0.21 3.18 4.15
CA HIS A 278 -0.01 3.39 2.73
C HIS A 278 1.22 3.08 1.88
N THR A 279 1.00 2.38 0.78
CA THR A 279 1.99 2.14 -0.27
C THR A 279 1.53 2.74 -1.59
N GLN A 280 2.48 2.97 -2.49
CA GLN A 280 2.24 3.60 -3.79
C GLN A 280 1.46 2.69 -4.74
N ASN A 281 1.30 1.41 -4.43
CA ASN A 281 0.61 0.44 -5.28
C ASN A 281 -0.05 -0.66 -4.46
N SER A 282 -1.05 -0.28 -3.66
CA SER A 282 -1.84 -1.20 -2.84
C SER A 282 -2.52 -2.28 -3.70
N VAL A 283 -2.39 -3.53 -3.27
CA VAL A 283 -2.91 -4.72 -3.93
C VAL A 283 -3.94 -5.37 -3.02
N PHE A 284 -5.20 -5.40 -3.45
CA PHE A 284 -6.23 -6.22 -2.83
C PHE A 284 -6.07 -7.66 -3.32
N SER A 285 -5.30 -8.44 -2.56
CA SER A 285 -4.84 -9.76 -2.97
C SER A 285 -5.86 -10.85 -2.65
N ARG A 286 -5.67 -12.03 -3.23
CA ARG A 286 -6.45 -13.24 -2.88
C ARG A 286 -6.43 -13.55 -1.37
N ILE A 287 -5.39 -13.13 -0.64
CA ILE A 287 -5.26 -13.34 0.81
C ILE A 287 -6.30 -12.51 1.56
N THR A 288 -6.48 -11.23 1.22
CA THR A 288 -7.52 -10.37 1.82
C THR A 288 -8.93 -10.83 1.42
N PHE A 289 -9.12 -11.27 0.17
CA PHE A 289 -10.40 -11.86 -0.25
C PHE A 289 -10.72 -13.13 0.55
N ALA A 290 -9.73 -14.00 0.77
CA ALA A 290 -9.88 -15.20 1.59
C ALA A 290 -10.18 -14.87 3.06
N MET A 291 -9.54 -13.84 3.62
CA MET A 291 -9.84 -13.37 4.97
C MET A 291 -11.30 -12.90 5.08
N MET A 292 -11.78 -12.12 4.12
CA MET A 292 -13.18 -11.68 4.11
C MET A 292 -14.15 -12.85 3.93
N GLU A 293 -13.83 -13.85 3.12
CA GLU A 293 -14.68 -15.05 2.97
C GLU A 293 -14.67 -15.92 4.24
N ASP A 294 -13.52 -16.08 4.89
CA ASP A 294 -13.36 -16.83 6.15
C ASP A 294 -13.98 -16.13 7.36
N THR A 295 -14.51 -14.91 7.22
CA THR A 295 -15.42 -14.33 8.23
C THR A 295 -16.71 -15.15 8.37
N GLY A 296 -17.09 -15.89 7.32
CA GLY A 296 -18.37 -16.58 7.22
C GLY A 296 -19.53 -15.70 6.74
N TRP A 297 -19.28 -14.42 6.46
CA TRP A 297 -20.32 -13.44 6.08
C TRP A 297 -20.39 -13.16 4.58
N TYR A 298 -19.33 -13.43 3.84
CA TYR A 298 -19.19 -13.05 2.44
C TYR A 298 -18.79 -14.25 1.58
N ARG A 299 -19.07 -14.15 0.28
CA ARG A 299 -18.48 -15.02 -0.75
C ARG A 299 -17.62 -14.17 -1.67
N ALA A 300 -16.33 -14.44 -1.68
CA ALA A 300 -15.36 -13.67 -2.46
C ALA A 300 -15.35 -14.11 -3.94
N ASN A 301 -15.45 -13.14 -4.86
CA ASN A 301 -15.08 -13.37 -6.25
C ASN A 301 -13.57 -13.09 -6.45
N TYR A 302 -12.75 -14.15 -6.44
CA TYR A 302 -11.30 -14.03 -6.58
C TYR A 302 -10.83 -13.57 -7.96
N GLU A 303 -11.68 -13.58 -9.00
CA GLU A 303 -11.33 -13.06 -10.33
C GLU A 303 -11.09 -11.54 -10.30
N LEU A 304 -11.67 -10.84 -9.31
CA LEU A 304 -11.50 -9.41 -9.08
C LEU A 304 -10.27 -9.08 -8.22
N SER A 305 -9.55 -10.09 -7.73
CA SER A 305 -8.35 -9.89 -6.95
C SER A 305 -7.18 -9.44 -7.82
N THR A 306 -6.29 -8.65 -7.25
CA THR A 306 -5.05 -8.24 -7.92
C THR A 306 -3.90 -9.17 -7.50
N PRO A 307 -3.06 -9.65 -8.43
CA PRO A 307 -1.91 -10.49 -8.08
C PRO A 307 -0.91 -9.76 -7.16
N LEU A 308 -0.73 -10.28 -5.94
CA LEU A 308 0.39 -9.89 -5.08
C LEU A 308 1.67 -10.54 -5.58
N HIS A 309 2.73 -9.75 -5.75
CA HIS A 309 4.03 -10.25 -6.22
C HIS A 309 5.07 -10.33 -5.12
N TRP A 310 4.95 -9.46 -4.12
CA TRP A 310 5.79 -9.50 -2.95
C TRP A 310 5.73 -10.87 -2.27
N GLY A 311 6.89 -11.51 -2.06
CA GLY A 311 6.96 -12.83 -1.43
C GLY A 311 6.55 -14.02 -2.29
N LYS A 312 5.95 -13.80 -3.46
CA LYS A 312 5.37 -14.89 -4.26
C LYS A 312 6.44 -15.92 -4.68
N ASN A 313 6.20 -17.19 -4.40
CA ASN A 313 7.08 -18.32 -4.68
C ASN A 313 8.49 -18.26 -4.04
N LEU A 314 8.71 -17.43 -3.02
CA LEU A 314 10.01 -17.33 -2.34
C LEU A 314 10.26 -18.43 -1.29
N GLY A 315 9.25 -19.27 -1.03
CA GLY A 315 9.31 -20.46 -0.19
C GLY A 315 9.23 -20.15 1.31
N CYS A 316 9.19 -21.21 2.11
CA CYS A 316 9.03 -21.13 3.56
C CYS A 316 10.10 -20.26 4.25
N ALA A 317 11.33 -20.27 3.74
CA ALA A 317 12.41 -19.50 4.34
C ALA A 317 12.13 -17.99 4.30
N PHE A 318 11.45 -17.48 3.26
CA PHE A 318 11.07 -16.07 3.19
C PHE A 318 10.03 -15.72 4.25
N ALA A 319 8.97 -16.52 4.37
CA ALA A 319 7.87 -16.25 5.28
C ALA A 319 8.24 -16.47 6.76
N THR A 320 9.04 -17.49 7.07
CA THR A 320 9.22 -17.98 8.47
C THR A 320 10.52 -17.56 9.15
N THR A 321 11.42 -16.88 8.44
CA THR A 321 12.72 -16.45 8.99
C THR A 321 12.88 -14.94 8.93
N SER A 322 13.85 -14.40 9.69
CA SER A 322 14.12 -12.97 9.67
C SER A 322 14.67 -12.53 8.33
N CYS A 323 14.44 -11.27 7.95
CA CYS A 323 15.04 -10.71 6.75
C CYS A 323 16.57 -10.77 6.81
N LYS A 324 17.19 -10.65 7.99
CA LYS A 324 18.62 -10.94 8.19
C LYS A 324 19.00 -12.34 7.71
N GLN A 325 18.29 -13.38 8.16
CA GLN A 325 18.58 -14.75 7.77
C GLN A 325 18.40 -14.95 6.26
N TRP A 326 17.36 -14.34 5.69
CA TRP A 326 17.14 -14.32 4.25
C TRP A 326 18.33 -13.69 3.51
N LEU A 327 18.70 -12.45 3.86
CA LEU A 327 19.82 -11.71 3.28
C LEU A 327 21.12 -12.52 3.34
N ASN A 328 21.45 -13.06 4.51
CA ASN A 328 22.61 -13.93 4.71
C ASN A 328 22.59 -15.15 3.78
N THR A 329 21.44 -15.81 3.66
CA THR A 329 21.29 -17.00 2.82
C THR A 329 21.47 -16.67 1.34
N GLN A 330 20.88 -15.57 0.85
CA GLN A 330 21.00 -15.17 -0.55
C GLN A 330 22.42 -14.73 -0.88
N ARG A 331 23.08 -14.00 0.02
CA ARG A 331 24.49 -13.60 -0.10
C ARG A 331 25.42 -14.81 -0.21
N LEU A 332 25.26 -15.80 0.67
CA LEU A 332 26.04 -17.06 0.61
C LEU A 332 25.81 -17.82 -0.69
N ARG A 333 24.59 -17.79 -1.22
CA ARG A 333 24.23 -18.44 -2.50
C ARG A 333 24.55 -17.61 -3.74
N ARG A 334 25.09 -16.39 -3.59
CA ARG A 334 25.30 -15.42 -4.67
C ARG A 334 24.04 -15.18 -5.52
N ARG A 335 22.88 -15.14 -4.85
CA ARG A 335 21.58 -14.86 -5.46
C ARG A 335 21.13 -13.44 -5.13
N ASN A 336 20.22 -12.92 -5.95
CA ASN A 336 19.59 -11.63 -5.70
C ASN A 336 18.82 -11.70 -4.36
N PRO A 337 19.12 -10.82 -3.37
CA PRO A 337 18.42 -10.79 -2.09
C PRO A 337 17.00 -10.23 -2.16
N ALA A 338 16.59 -9.67 -3.32
CA ALA A 338 15.28 -9.08 -3.50
C ALA A 338 14.14 -10.01 -3.02
N PRO A 339 13.10 -9.45 -2.39
CA PRO A 339 12.79 -8.02 -2.33
C PRO A 339 13.55 -7.22 -1.25
N PHE A 340 14.23 -7.88 -0.33
CA PHE A 340 15.10 -7.20 0.65
C PHE A 340 16.41 -6.72 0.02
N CYS A 341 17.05 -5.72 0.64
CA CYS A 341 18.24 -5.07 0.10
C CYS A 341 19.22 -4.60 1.19
N GLU A 342 20.50 -4.43 0.82
CA GLU A 342 21.57 -4.05 1.77
C GLU A 342 22.28 -2.74 1.38
N ARG A 343 21.78 -2.05 0.35
CA ARG A 343 22.39 -0.80 -0.12
C ARG A 343 21.90 0.37 0.72
N ILE A 344 22.81 1.01 1.44
CA ILE A 344 22.50 2.20 2.23
C ILE A 344 22.06 3.33 1.28
N LYS A 345 20.92 3.94 1.59
CA LYS A 345 20.44 5.12 0.89
C LYS A 345 21.42 6.26 1.16
N GLY A 346 22.09 6.73 0.12
CA GLY A 346 23.09 7.80 0.20
C GLY A 346 22.88 8.87 -0.86
N GLU A 347 23.63 9.97 -0.74
CA GLU A 347 23.72 11.03 -1.72
C GLU A 347 25.09 10.96 -2.42
N PRO A 348 25.17 10.89 -3.76
CA PRO A 348 24.07 10.90 -4.73
C PRO A 348 23.18 9.64 -4.70
N LEU A 349 21.86 9.81 -4.83
CA LEU A 349 20.94 8.66 -4.87
C LEU A 349 21.25 7.73 -6.05
N ARG A 350 21.44 6.44 -5.73
CA ARG A 350 21.56 5.37 -6.71
C ARG A 350 20.27 4.56 -6.77
N THR A 351 19.58 4.61 -7.92
CA THR A 351 18.34 3.86 -8.17
C THR A 351 18.62 2.48 -8.77
N GLU A 352 17.64 1.58 -8.66
CA GLU A 352 17.70 0.21 -9.17
C GLU A 352 16.34 -0.14 -9.80
N CYS A 353 16.28 -1.23 -10.57
CA CYS A 353 15.00 -1.72 -11.05
C CYS A 353 14.31 -2.65 -10.06
N SER A 354 12.98 -2.55 -9.97
CA SER A 354 12.18 -3.52 -9.24
C SER A 354 12.39 -4.93 -9.82
N PRO A 355 12.15 -6.03 -9.06
CA PRO A 355 12.37 -7.40 -9.56
C PRO A 355 11.61 -7.75 -10.84
N ARG A 356 10.50 -7.06 -11.13
CA ARG A 356 9.70 -7.22 -12.37
C ARG A 356 9.94 -6.13 -13.40
N ARG A 357 10.92 -5.25 -13.13
CA ARG A 357 11.31 -4.11 -13.95
C ARG A 357 10.15 -3.20 -14.32
N ASN A 358 9.11 -3.12 -13.50
CA ASN A 358 7.94 -2.26 -13.76
C ASN A 358 8.06 -0.87 -13.11
N ALA A 359 9.06 -0.67 -12.25
CA ALA A 359 9.31 0.60 -11.59
C ALA A 359 10.80 0.79 -11.29
N VAL A 360 11.20 2.05 -11.19
CA VAL A 360 12.46 2.49 -10.60
C VAL A 360 12.30 2.47 -9.08
N VAL A 361 13.24 1.88 -8.36
CA VAL A 361 13.16 1.69 -6.90
C VAL A 361 14.44 2.12 -6.22
N LEU A 362 14.37 2.28 -4.91
CA LEU A 362 15.54 2.51 -4.05
C LEU A 362 15.50 1.54 -2.87
N CYS A 363 16.67 1.17 -2.35
CA CYS A 363 16.72 0.48 -1.08
C CYS A 363 16.40 1.47 0.04
N ASN A 364 15.39 1.18 0.86
CA ASN A 364 14.98 2.07 1.95
C ASN A 364 15.81 1.89 3.23
N LEU A 365 17.03 1.37 3.12
CA LEU A 365 17.98 1.22 4.23
C LEU A 365 18.55 2.60 4.62
N VAL A 366 18.32 3.00 5.86
CA VAL A 366 18.75 4.30 6.40
C VAL A 366 19.44 4.11 7.75
N ARG A 367 20.18 5.15 8.18
CA ARG A 367 20.65 5.28 9.56
C ARG A 367 19.55 5.94 10.39
N HIS A 368 19.20 5.34 11.52
CA HIS A 368 18.32 5.90 12.53
C HIS A 368 19.13 6.70 13.57
N ASP A 369 18.52 7.69 14.20
CA ASP A 369 19.19 8.51 15.23
C ASP A 369 19.50 7.69 16.48
N ASN A 370 18.61 6.78 16.84
CA ASN A 370 18.73 5.89 17.98
C ASN A 370 19.11 4.47 17.54
N ILE A 371 19.73 3.73 18.46
CA ILE A 371 19.95 2.29 18.30
C ILE A 371 18.59 1.60 18.18
N LEU A 372 18.44 0.77 17.14
CA LEU A 372 17.22 0.01 16.94
C LEU A 372 17.05 -1.05 18.03
N PRO A 373 15.80 -1.40 18.43
CA PRO A 373 15.54 -2.50 19.34
C PRO A 373 16.20 -3.80 18.85
N ARG A 374 16.65 -4.64 19.79
CA ARG A 374 17.46 -5.83 19.49
C ARG A 374 16.82 -6.77 18.46
N GLN A 375 15.51 -6.91 18.48
CA GLN A 375 14.73 -7.72 17.53
C GLN A 375 14.74 -7.20 16.09
N TYR A 376 15.07 -5.93 15.88
CA TYR A 376 15.09 -5.23 14.59
C TYR A 376 16.50 -4.88 14.10
N GLN A 377 17.54 -5.38 14.78
CA GLN A 377 18.92 -5.22 14.34
C GLN A 377 19.27 -6.33 13.34
N HIS A 378 19.28 -6.00 12.05
CA HIS A 378 19.38 -6.99 10.96
C HIS A 378 20.78 -7.25 10.44
N PHE A 379 21.79 -6.52 10.90
CA PHE A 379 23.12 -6.52 10.28
C PHE A 379 24.24 -6.80 11.28
N ASP A 380 25.07 -7.79 10.99
CA ASP A 380 26.34 -7.99 11.72
C ASP A 380 27.46 -7.11 11.15
N THR A 381 27.40 -6.85 9.83
CA THR A 381 28.36 -6.03 9.09
C THR A 381 27.63 -5.34 7.93
N LEU A 382 27.92 -4.07 7.67
CA LEU A 382 27.47 -3.36 6.48
C LEU A 382 28.66 -2.69 5.76
N PRO A 383 28.71 -2.72 4.42
CA PRO A 383 29.77 -2.02 3.69
C PRO A 383 29.78 -0.53 4.02
N ASN A 384 30.98 0.01 4.27
CA ASN A 384 31.19 1.44 4.60
C ASN A 384 30.52 1.91 5.90
N VAL A 385 30.19 0.99 6.82
CA VAL A 385 29.68 1.31 8.17
C VAL A 385 30.73 0.89 9.20
N PRO A 386 31.11 1.75 10.16
CA PRO A 386 32.01 1.38 11.25
C PRO A 386 31.43 0.25 12.10
N ALA A 387 32.31 -0.64 12.59
CA ALA A 387 31.91 -1.73 13.48
C ALA A 387 31.23 -1.18 14.74
N GLY A 388 30.03 -1.67 15.05
CA GLY A 388 29.22 -1.20 16.18
C GLY A 388 28.07 -0.31 15.75
N ASP A 389 28.23 0.46 14.67
CA ASP A 389 27.20 1.38 14.19
C ASP A 389 26.07 0.67 13.45
N GLU A 390 26.22 -0.60 13.06
CA GLU A 390 25.20 -1.36 12.31
C GLU A 390 23.88 -1.46 13.07
N ALA A 391 23.91 -1.36 14.40
CA ALA A 391 22.72 -1.38 15.24
C ALA A 391 21.80 -0.15 15.04
N HIS A 392 22.29 0.92 14.39
CA HIS A 392 21.49 2.08 13.98
C HIS A 392 20.87 1.91 12.59
N TYR A 393 21.24 0.87 11.83
CA TYR A 393 20.81 0.73 10.44
C TYR A 393 19.66 -0.26 10.30
N GLY A 394 18.62 0.18 9.58
CA GLY A 394 17.45 -0.62 9.24
C GLY A 394 16.64 0.05 8.14
N GLY A 395 15.62 -0.64 7.66
CA GLY A 395 14.60 -0.05 6.79
C GLY A 395 13.95 1.17 7.43
N SER A 396 13.54 2.14 6.60
CA SER A 396 12.90 3.38 7.08
C SER A 396 11.45 3.19 7.51
N VAL A 397 10.86 2.02 7.26
CA VAL A 397 9.47 1.70 7.62
C VAL A 397 9.49 0.77 8.83
N SER A 398 8.99 1.25 9.97
CA SER A 398 8.95 0.49 11.22
C SER A 398 8.13 -0.78 11.04
N LEU A 399 6.87 -0.68 10.59
CA LEU A 399 5.94 -1.80 10.37
C LEU A 399 6.48 -2.95 9.51
N ALA A 400 7.53 -2.72 8.72
CA ALA A 400 8.19 -3.80 7.98
C ALA A 400 9.28 -4.48 8.82
N ASP A 401 9.14 -4.52 10.15
CA ASP A 401 10.15 -4.95 11.11
C ASP A 401 11.50 -4.22 10.99
N TYR A 402 11.53 -2.99 10.46
CA TYR A 402 12.76 -2.33 9.99
C TYR A 402 13.59 -3.19 9.01
N CYS A 403 13.00 -4.16 8.33
CA CYS A 403 13.65 -4.89 7.25
C CYS A 403 13.80 -3.97 6.04
N PRO A 404 15.01 -3.78 5.50
CA PRO A 404 15.22 -2.94 4.34
C PRO A 404 14.83 -3.66 3.06
N TYR A 405 14.11 -2.96 2.19
CA TYR A 405 13.58 -3.48 0.94
C TYR A 405 13.61 -2.46 -0.20
N LEU A 406 13.47 -2.99 -1.42
CA LEU A 406 13.35 -2.20 -2.64
C LEU A 406 11.99 -1.52 -2.68
N GLN A 407 11.97 -0.21 -2.48
CA GLN A 407 10.76 0.59 -2.34
C GLN A 407 10.55 1.48 -3.58
N GLU A 408 9.32 1.49 -4.11
CA GLU A 408 8.88 2.49 -5.08
C GLU A 408 8.79 3.86 -4.41
N PHE A 409 9.11 4.92 -5.15
CA PHE A 409 9.09 6.27 -4.61
C PHE A 409 8.47 7.27 -5.58
N THR A 410 8.23 8.48 -5.07
CA THR A 410 7.77 9.62 -5.86
C THR A 410 8.84 10.70 -5.86
N TRP A 411 9.17 11.23 -7.03
CA TRP A 411 10.05 12.37 -7.18
C TRP A 411 9.34 13.62 -6.65
N LYS A 412 9.96 14.31 -5.70
CA LYS A 412 9.46 15.56 -5.11
C LYS A 412 10.49 16.67 -5.29
N HIS A 413 10.05 17.89 -5.56
CA HIS A 413 10.91 19.09 -5.54
C HIS A 413 10.25 20.16 -4.67
N LYS A 414 10.95 20.63 -3.62
CA LYS A 414 10.41 21.56 -2.61
C LYS A 414 9.02 21.11 -2.10
N SER A 415 8.90 19.82 -1.77
CA SER A 415 7.66 19.17 -1.31
C SER A 415 6.52 19.04 -2.32
N VAL A 416 6.69 19.51 -3.56
CA VAL A 416 5.72 19.30 -4.64
C VAL A 416 6.00 17.98 -5.36
N LEU A 417 4.99 17.11 -5.45
CA LEU A 417 5.08 15.85 -6.18
C LEU A 417 5.18 16.11 -7.69
N LEU A 418 6.35 15.75 -8.25
CA LEU A 418 6.63 15.86 -9.68
C LEU A 418 6.04 14.66 -10.43
N ARG A 419 6.50 13.46 -10.09
CA ARG A 419 6.18 12.20 -10.78
C ARG A 419 6.39 10.97 -9.90
N GLY A 420 5.70 9.87 -10.21
CA GLY A 420 5.98 8.55 -9.66
C GLY A 420 7.21 7.88 -10.30
N SER A 421 7.48 6.64 -9.91
CA SER A 421 8.61 5.84 -10.40
C SER A 421 8.20 4.64 -11.27
N ARG A 422 6.90 4.40 -11.44
CA ARG A 422 6.36 3.29 -12.22
C ARG A 422 6.45 3.57 -13.71
N CYS A 423 7.06 2.64 -14.46
CA CYS A 423 7.36 2.81 -15.88
C CYS A 423 6.11 2.80 -16.78
N SER A 424 4.99 2.22 -16.31
CA SER A 424 3.76 2.06 -17.11
C SER A 424 2.97 3.35 -17.34
N TYR A 425 3.24 4.39 -16.55
CA TYR A 425 2.44 5.62 -16.50
C TYR A 425 3.13 6.74 -17.27
N GLU A 426 2.53 7.17 -18.38
CA GLU A 426 3.12 8.12 -19.32
C GLU A 426 3.41 9.49 -18.68
N GLU A 427 2.58 9.89 -17.72
CA GLU A 427 2.73 11.12 -16.92
C GLU A 427 4.02 11.15 -16.08
N ASN A 428 4.68 10.00 -15.89
CA ASN A 428 5.97 9.90 -15.21
C ASN A 428 7.17 10.18 -16.14
N THR A 429 6.94 10.43 -17.43
CA THR A 429 8.00 10.82 -18.37
C THR A 429 8.62 12.16 -17.95
N PRO A 430 9.96 12.23 -17.73
CA PRO A 430 10.60 13.49 -17.40
C PRO A 430 10.44 14.53 -18.52
N LYS A 431 10.24 15.80 -18.13
CA LYS A 431 10.24 16.91 -19.09
C LYS A 431 11.59 17.01 -19.79
N THR A 432 11.59 17.51 -21.03
CA THR A 432 12.77 17.46 -21.91
C THR A 432 13.99 18.20 -21.37
N ASP A 433 13.80 19.23 -20.56
CA ASP A 433 14.85 20.00 -19.90
C ASP A 433 15.55 19.24 -18.75
N VAL A 434 14.88 18.21 -18.22
CA VAL A 434 15.38 17.37 -17.12
C VAL A 434 15.46 15.88 -17.49
N ASN A 435 15.31 15.52 -18.77
CA ASN A 435 15.36 14.14 -19.25
C ASN A 435 16.76 13.76 -19.75
N PHE A 436 17.72 13.68 -18.82
CA PHE A 436 19.14 13.42 -19.11
C PHE A 436 19.36 12.04 -19.74
N ALA A 437 18.66 11.04 -19.22
CA ALA A 437 18.83 9.65 -19.63
C ALA A 437 17.93 9.25 -20.80
N LEU A 438 17.21 10.20 -21.41
CA LEU A 438 16.26 9.95 -22.51
C LEU A 438 15.20 8.89 -22.13
N GLU A 439 14.75 8.93 -20.88
CA GLU A 439 13.73 8.04 -20.34
C GLU A 439 12.39 8.24 -21.05
N ASN A 440 11.63 7.17 -21.18
CA ASN A 440 10.27 7.20 -21.69
C ASN A 440 9.36 6.22 -20.95
N TYR A 441 8.26 6.75 -20.40
CA TYR A 441 7.29 6.00 -19.63
C TYR A 441 6.02 5.79 -20.46
N GLY A 442 5.32 4.69 -20.23
CA GLY A 442 4.09 4.34 -20.91
C GLY A 442 3.78 2.85 -20.82
N PRO A 443 2.64 2.39 -21.37
CA PRO A 443 2.16 1.02 -21.21
C PRO A 443 3.15 -0.07 -21.64
N HIS A 444 4.05 0.23 -22.59
CA HIS A 444 5.08 -0.66 -23.11
C HIS A 444 6.50 -0.24 -22.69
N SER A 445 6.63 0.31 -21.48
CA SER A 445 7.91 0.70 -20.90
C SER A 445 8.26 -0.14 -19.67
N LYS A 446 9.55 -0.41 -19.51
CA LYS A 446 10.12 -1.15 -18.38
C LYS A 446 11.36 -0.45 -17.86
N CYS A 447 11.76 -0.80 -16.64
CA CYS A 447 12.96 -0.31 -15.98
C CYS A 447 14.18 -1.09 -16.46
N PHE A 448 15.20 -0.35 -16.87
CA PHE A 448 16.50 -0.88 -17.24
C PHE A 448 17.57 -0.30 -16.33
N ASP A 449 18.50 -1.16 -15.91
CA ASP A 449 19.64 -0.71 -15.11
C ASP A 449 20.58 0.11 -15.99
N HIS A 450 21.21 1.12 -15.41
CA HIS A 450 22.25 1.90 -16.07
C HIS A 450 23.63 1.31 -15.76
N SER A 451 24.61 1.63 -16.60
CA SER A 451 26.02 1.33 -16.30
C SER A 451 26.47 2.06 -15.03
N ASP A 452 27.61 1.65 -14.45
CA ASP A 452 28.19 2.32 -13.26
C ASP A 452 28.61 3.79 -13.48
N ARG A 453 28.51 4.29 -14.71
CA ARG A 453 28.81 5.69 -15.06
C ARG A 453 27.54 6.53 -15.03
N VAL A 454 27.65 7.71 -14.44
CA VAL A 454 26.60 8.73 -14.40
C VAL A 454 26.28 9.19 -15.83
N TRP A 455 24.99 9.46 -16.09
CA TRP A 455 24.56 10.07 -17.34
C TRP A 455 24.99 11.54 -17.40
N GLU A 456 25.51 11.93 -18.55
CA GLU A 456 26.11 13.25 -18.80
C GLU A 456 25.38 13.93 -19.97
N GLN A 457 25.03 15.21 -19.81
CA GLN A 457 24.44 16.01 -20.87
C GLN A 457 25.34 17.23 -21.17
N LYS A 458 25.83 17.36 -22.41
CA LYS A 458 26.73 18.44 -22.84
C LYS A 458 26.11 19.30 -23.91
N SER A 459 26.30 20.61 -23.79
CA SER A 459 26.17 21.55 -24.90
C SER A 459 27.45 22.37 -24.99
N CYS A 460 27.61 23.16 -26.05
CA CYS A 460 28.80 23.98 -26.23
C CYS A 460 28.99 25.07 -25.17
N ARG A 461 27.99 25.30 -24.32
CA ARG A 461 28.03 26.33 -23.28
C ARG A 461 28.09 25.76 -21.85
N GLN A 462 27.68 24.51 -21.65
CA GLN A 462 27.48 23.95 -20.32
C GLN A 462 27.50 22.43 -20.35
N ILE A 463 28.05 21.86 -19.28
CA ILE A 463 28.00 20.43 -18.96
C ILE A 463 27.08 20.28 -17.75
N ARG A 464 26.16 19.33 -17.82
CA ARG A 464 25.26 18.97 -16.72
C ARG A 464 25.49 17.51 -16.38
N GLU A 465 25.87 17.25 -15.14
CA GLU A 465 25.96 15.91 -14.56
C GLU A 465 24.82 15.76 -13.56
N TRP A 466 24.06 14.67 -13.67
CA TRP A 466 22.88 14.49 -12.82
C TRP A 466 23.25 13.86 -11.48
N GLN A 467 22.57 14.30 -10.42
CA GLN A 467 22.83 13.83 -9.06
C GLN A 467 22.29 12.42 -8.78
N HIS A 468 21.48 11.83 -9.67
CA HIS A 468 20.88 10.51 -9.44
C HIS A 468 21.06 9.61 -10.65
N TRP A 469 21.41 8.34 -10.43
CA TRP A 469 21.68 7.40 -11.52
C TRP A 469 21.46 5.95 -11.07
N GLY A 470 21.51 5.00 -11.99
CA GLY A 470 21.49 3.57 -11.67
C GLY A 470 20.39 2.79 -12.38
N SER A 471 19.28 3.43 -12.72
CA SER A 471 18.24 2.87 -13.58
C SER A 471 17.31 3.94 -14.16
N GLY A 472 16.57 3.59 -15.20
CA GLY A 472 15.58 4.45 -15.86
C GLY A 472 14.55 3.64 -16.64
N CYS A 473 13.42 4.27 -16.99
CA CYS A 473 12.37 3.60 -17.76
C CYS A 473 12.52 3.87 -19.27
N TYR A 474 12.41 2.81 -20.07
CA TYR A 474 12.53 2.87 -21.53
C TYR A 474 11.45 2.02 -22.19
N LYS A 475 11.03 2.42 -23.39
CA LYS A 475 10.24 1.56 -24.27
C LYS A 475 11.12 0.41 -24.75
N TYR A 476 10.50 -0.74 -24.98
CA TYR A 476 11.19 -1.90 -25.53
C TYR A 476 10.32 -2.62 -26.56
N LYS A 477 10.93 -3.51 -27.33
CA LYS A 477 10.23 -4.43 -28.23
C LYS A 477 10.93 -5.78 -28.23
N CYS A 478 10.15 -6.84 -28.40
CA CYS A 478 10.66 -8.19 -28.54
C CYS A 478 10.49 -8.63 -29.99
N ASP A 479 11.60 -8.72 -30.72
CA ASP A 479 11.58 -8.99 -32.15
C ASP A 479 12.80 -9.79 -32.60
N SER A 480 12.63 -10.63 -33.60
CA SER A 480 13.70 -11.47 -34.18
C SER A 480 14.42 -12.36 -33.13
N GLY A 481 13.67 -12.82 -32.12
CA GLY A 481 14.18 -13.60 -30.98
C GLY A 481 15.09 -12.82 -30.03
N ARG A 482 15.08 -11.48 -30.07
CA ARG A 482 15.91 -10.60 -29.22
C ARG A 482 15.09 -9.50 -28.55
N LEU A 483 15.62 -9.00 -27.44
CA LEU A 483 15.15 -7.80 -26.78
C LEU A 483 15.78 -6.57 -27.45
N HIS A 484 14.97 -5.56 -27.73
CA HIS A 484 15.44 -4.27 -28.21
C HIS A 484 14.94 -3.13 -27.31
N ILE A 485 15.84 -2.22 -26.95
CA ILE A 485 15.57 -1.07 -26.09
C ILE A 485 15.53 0.19 -26.95
N ILE A 486 14.52 1.02 -26.77
CA ILE A 486 14.34 2.26 -27.52
C ILE A 486 14.81 3.43 -26.64
N VAL A 487 15.87 4.11 -27.08
CA VAL A 487 16.46 5.26 -26.38
C VAL A 487 16.43 6.47 -27.32
N GLY A 488 15.66 7.49 -26.95
CA GLY A 488 15.31 8.58 -27.86
C GLY A 488 14.56 8.03 -29.09
N ASN A 489 15.11 8.26 -30.29
CA ASN A 489 14.54 7.78 -31.55
C ASN A 489 15.25 6.54 -32.11
N TYR A 490 16.15 5.94 -31.33
CA TYR A 490 17.00 4.84 -31.80
C TYR A 490 16.67 3.54 -31.09
N THR A 491 16.77 2.44 -31.83
CA THR A 491 16.57 1.09 -31.32
C THR A 491 17.93 0.42 -31.13
N TYR A 492 18.20 -0.02 -29.91
CA TYR A 492 19.39 -0.77 -29.54
C TYR A 492 19.02 -2.24 -29.31
N THR A 493 19.85 -3.16 -29.77
CA THR A 493 19.59 -4.61 -29.68
C THR A 493 20.43 -5.22 -28.58
N CYS A 494 19.80 -6.03 -27.73
CA CYS A 494 20.48 -6.83 -26.71
C CYS A 494 20.88 -8.19 -27.28
N TYR A 495 22.19 -8.43 -27.34
CA TYR A 495 22.79 -9.68 -27.83
C TYR A 495 23.03 -10.68 -26.70
N PHE A 496 23.33 -10.20 -25.48
CA PHE A 496 23.51 -11.03 -24.29
C PHE A 496 23.14 -10.27 -23.00
N ALA A 497 22.86 -11.01 -21.93
CA ALA A 497 22.55 -10.43 -20.63
C ALA A 497 23.80 -9.78 -20.01
N GLY A 498 23.64 -8.56 -19.46
CA GLY A 498 24.75 -7.76 -18.94
C GLY A 498 25.48 -6.93 -20.00
N GLN A 499 25.11 -7.02 -21.29
CA GLN A 499 25.65 -6.13 -22.32
C GLN A 499 25.35 -4.66 -21.97
N VAL A 500 26.37 -3.81 -22.02
CA VAL A 500 26.20 -2.36 -21.82
C VAL A 500 26.07 -1.68 -23.18
N LEU A 501 24.88 -1.16 -23.46
CA LEU A 501 24.59 -0.34 -24.64
C LEU A 501 25.09 1.09 -24.37
N GLN A 502 26.18 1.47 -25.03
CA GLN A 502 26.72 2.83 -24.95
C GLN A 502 25.84 3.78 -25.76
N VAL A 503 25.30 4.80 -25.10
CA VAL A 503 24.41 5.80 -25.72
C VAL A 503 25.18 7.09 -25.88
N ARG A 504 25.28 7.60 -27.13
CA ARG A 504 25.80 8.93 -27.46
C ARG A 504 24.96 9.58 -28.55
N ILE A 505 23.98 10.39 -28.13
CA ILE A 505 22.98 10.97 -29.03
C ILE A 505 22.91 12.49 -28.82
N ILE A 506 22.90 13.27 -29.90
CA ILE A 506 22.54 14.69 -29.87
C ILE A 506 21.03 14.83 -30.05
N GLN A 507 20.38 15.46 -29.08
CA GLN A 507 18.96 15.83 -29.15
C GLN A 507 18.79 17.28 -28.71
N LYS A 508 18.10 18.09 -29.55
CA LYS A 508 17.84 19.52 -29.29
C LYS A 508 19.10 20.32 -28.89
N GLY A 509 20.24 20.04 -29.54
CA GLY A 509 21.51 20.75 -29.30
C GLY A 509 22.31 20.28 -28.07
N TRP A 510 21.89 19.18 -27.44
CA TRP A 510 22.55 18.58 -26.29
C TRP A 510 23.02 17.16 -26.62
N LEU A 511 24.29 16.86 -26.35
CA LEU A 511 24.85 15.53 -26.39
C LEU A 511 24.54 14.79 -25.08
N HIS A 512 23.75 13.73 -25.17
CA HIS A 512 23.44 12.80 -24.08
C HIS A 512 24.40 11.63 -24.14
N LYS A 513 25.09 11.34 -23.04
CA LYS A 513 26.05 10.25 -22.92
C LYS A 513 25.77 9.40 -21.69
N GLY A 514 25.62 8.09 -21.88
CA GLY A 514 25.36 7.15 -20.80
C GLY A 514 25.40 5.70 -21.26
N GLY A 515 24.97 4.78 -20.38
CA GLY A 515 24.95 3.36 -20.68
C GLY A 515 23.70 2.69 -20.10
N VAL A 516 23.04 1.87 -20.91
CA VAL A 516 21.88 1.04 -20.51
C VAL A 516 22.30 -0.43 -20.52
N VAL A 517 21.98 -1.17 -19.46
CA VAL A 517 22.37 -2.58 -19.30
C VAL A 517 21.24 -3.49 -19.76
N CYS A 518 21.56 -4.42 -20.66
CA CYS A 518 20.63 -5.41 -21.18
C CYS A 518 20.31 -6.48 -20.12
N PRO A 519 19.03 -6.67 -19.74
CA PRO A 519 18.63 -7.80 -18.92
C PRO A 519 18.58 -9.11 -19.73
N PRO A 520 18.42 -10.26 -19.06
CA PRO A 520 18.12 -11.52 -19.75
C PRO A 520 16.87 -11.40 -20.64
N CYS A 521 16.98 -11.80 -21.91
CA CYS A 521 15.86 -11.75 -22.86
C CYS A 521 14.62 -12.50 -22.33
N ARG A 522 14.80 -13.65 -21.71
CA ARG A 522 13.70 -14.47 -21.19
C ARG A 522 12.88 -13.76 -20.11
N GLU A 523 13.50 -12.88 -19.33
CA GLU A 523 12.84 -12.09 -18.29
C GLU A 523 11.88 -11.04 -18.88
N MET A 524 12.23 -10.49 -20.06
CA MET A 524 11.52 -9.38 -20.68
C MET A 524 10.56 -9.82 -21.79
N CYS A 525 10.97 -10.82 -22.57
CA CYS A 525 10.34 -11.24 -23.82
C CYS A 525 9.85 -12.69 -23.82
N GLY A 526 10.06 -13.44 -22.73
CA GLY A 526 9.75 -14.87 -22.68
C GLY A 526 8.28 -15.17 -22.96
N GLU A 527 7.36 -14.49 -22.28
CA GLU A 527 5.92 -14.65 -22.46
C GLU A 527 5.46 -14.20 -23.87
N GLU A 528 5.97 -13.07 -24.35
CA GLU A 528 5.61 -12.50 -25.67
C GLU A 528 6.12 -13.33 -26.85
N PHE A 529 7.28 -13.97 -26.72
CA PHE A 529 7.76 -14.91 -27.75
C PHE A 529 7.01 -16.23 -27.66
N ALA A 530 6.72 -16.74 -26.45
CA ALA A 530 5.95 -17.97 -26.30
C ALA A 530 4.54 -17.86 -26.92
N SER A 531 3.87 -16.71 -26.80
CA SER A 531 2.57 -16.49 -27.43
C SER A 531 2.61 -16.49 -28.97
N ARG A 532 3.79 -16.26 -29.56
CA ARG A 532 4.07 -16.32 -31.00
C ARG A 532 4.78 -17.61 -31.44
N ASN A 533 4.95 -18.58 -30.54
CA ASN A 533 5.73 -19.80 -30.76
C ASN A 533 7.19 -19.52 -31.17
N GLU A 534 7.75 -18.41 -30.69
CA GLU A 534 9.15 -18.00 -30.84
C GLU A 534 9.92 -18.23 -29.54
N TYR A 535 11.25 -18.07 -29.56
CA TYR A 535 12.09 -18.15 -28.37
C TYR A 535 13.22 -17.10 -28.37
N CYS A 536 13.65 -16.72 -27.17
CA CYS A 536 14.84 -15.90 -27.01
C CYS A 536 16.10 -16.64 -27.48
N LYS A 537 16.82 -16.05 -28.44
CA LYS A 537 18.12 -16.54 -28.92
C LYS A 537 19.15 -16.55 -27.79
N GLY A 538 20.17 -17.39 -27.95
CA GLY A 538 21.34 -17.44 -27.07
C GLY A 538 22.16 -16.16 -27.12
N GLY A 539 23.08 -16.03 -26.15
CA GLY A 539 24.07 -14.96 -26.15
C GLY A 539 24.96 -15.05 -27.39
N GLU A 540 25.11 -13.96 -28.13
CA GLU A 540 26.00 -13.84 -29.29
C GLU A 540 26.94 -12.64 -29.11
N GLU A 541 28.05 -12.64 -29.84
CA GLU A 541 28.95 -11.49 -29.87
C GLU A 541 28.22 -10.26 -30.41
N ALA A 542 28.32 -9.15 -29.68
CA ALA A 542 27.67 -7.91 -30.09
C ALA A 542 28.40 -7.30 -31.31
N PRO A 543 27.67 -6.75 -32.29
CA PRO A 543 28.26 -6.00 -33.38
C PRO A 543 29.11 -4.82 -32.86
N PRO A 544 30.04 -4.32 -33.68
CA PRO A 544 30.89 -3.21 -33.28
C PRO A 544 30.05 -1.95 -32.90
N PRO A 545 30.56 -1.11 -31.97
CA PRO A 545 29.78 0.01 -31.41
C PRO A 545 29.33 1.06 -32.44
N ASN A 546 29.95 1.10 -33.62
CA ASN A 546 29.61 2.01 -34.71
C ASN A 546 28.26 1.71 -35.39
N LEU A 547 27.60 0.59 -35.04
CA LEU A 547 26.23 0.30 -35.49
C LEU A 547 25.22 1.30 -34.91
N TYR A 548 25.51 1.86 -33.73
CA TYR A 548 24.63 2.78 -33.03
C TYR A 548 25.15 4.22 -33.12
N PRO A 549 24.27 5.23 -32.89
CA PRO A 549 24.69 6.63 -32.87
C PRO A 549 25.87 6.86 -31.92
N ASN A 550 26.87 7.55 -32.43
CA ASN A 550 28.06 7.92 -31.69
C ASN A 550 28.37 9.40 -31.91
N ASP A 551 27.42 10.24 -31.52
CA ASP A 551 27.47 11.65 -31.86
C ASP A 551 28.63 12.36 -31.12
N PHE A 552 29.19 13.37 -31.79
CA PHE A 552 30.23 14.24 -31.26
C PHE A 552 29.75 15.68 -31.26
N LEU A 553 29.87 16.34 -30.11
CA LEU A 553 29.51 17.75 -29.97
C LEU A 553 30.66 18.61 -30.50
N ALA A 554 30.50 19.15 -31.71
CA ALA A 554 31.40 20.14 -32.27
C ALA A 554 30.96 21.55 -31.83
N CYS A 555 31.88 22.29 -31.21
CA CYS A 555 31.64 23.65 -30.73
C CYS A 555 32.52 24.62 -31.50
N ASP A 556 31.91 25.42 -32.37
CA ASP A 556 32.62 26.51 -33.01
C ASP A 556 32.97 27.58 -31.98
N ALA A 557 34.25 27.97 -31.92
CA ALA A 557 34.63 29.23 -31.30
C ALA A 557 33.90 30.35 -32.06
N PRO A 558 33.32 31.35 -31.37
CA PRO A 558 32.79 32.51 -32.10
C PRO A 558 33.93 33.08 -32.92
N ARG A 559 33.80 33.03 -34.25
CA ARG A 559 34.62 33.84 -35.13
C ARG A 559 34.35 35.28 -34.70
N LEU A 560 35.22 35.84 -33.86
CA LEU A 560 35.45 37.28 -33.82
C LEU A 560 35.68 37.64 -35.27
N TYR A 561 34.65 38.17 -35.93
CA TYR A 561 34.75 38.65 -37.29
C TYR A 561 36.02 39.51 -37.33
N GLN A 562 36.96 39.15 -38.20
CA GLN A 562 38.14 39.93 -38.56
C GLN A 562 37.77 41.29 -39.20
N ASN A 563 36.55 41.80 -38.97
CA ASN A 563 36.08 43.08 -39.48
C ASN A 563 36.47 44.28 -38.59
N ILE A 564 37.17 44.07 -37.46
CA ILE A 564 37.72 45.19 -36.67
C ILE A 564 39.14 45.57 -37.11
N ILE A 565 39.88 44.69 -37.81
CA ILE A 565 41.22 45.04 -38.32
C ILE A 565 41.15 45.76 -39.68
N LEU A 566 40.06 45.60 -40.45
CA LEU A 566 39.85 46.30 -41.72
C LEU A 566 39.25 47.72 -41.58
N LEU A 567 38.71 48.09 -40.41
CA LEU A 567 38.19 49.44 -40.15
C LEU A 567 39.26 50.42 -39.63
N LEU A 568 40.43 49.93 -39.20
CA LEU A 568 41.57 50.78 -38.83
C LEU A 568 42.54 51.05 -40.00
N THR A 569 42.47 50.29 -41.10
CA THR A 569 43.29 50.53 -42.29
C THR A 569 42.60 51.42 -43.34
N THR A 570 41.28 51.65 -43.25
CA THR A 570 40.56 52.56 -44.16
C THR A 570 40.45 54.00 -43.66
N LEU A 571 40.88 54.29 -42.42
CA LEU A 571 40.96 55.67 -41.90
C LEU A 571 42.35 56.32 -42.08
N TRP A 572 43.32 55.60 -42.65
CA TRP A 572 44.67 56.11 -42.93
C TRP A 572 44.93 56.42 -44.41
N SER A 573 43.88 56.50 -45.23
CA SER A 573 43.98 56.88 -46.65
C SER A 573 43.08 58.05 -47.05
N ILE A 574 42.59 58.84 -46.08
CA ILE A 574 41.83 60.10 -46.30
C ILE A 574 42.68 61.35 -45.95
N LEU A 575 43.95 61.17 -45.57
CA LEU A 575 44.90 62.27 -45.38
C LEU A 575 46.22 61.91 -46.09
N TYR A 576 46.26 62.11 -47.40
CA TYR A 576 47.34 62.73 -48.18
C TYR A 576 47.09 62.60 -49.69
#